data_AF-A0A0F9IBQ1-F1
#
_entry.id   AF-A0A0F9IBQ1-F1
#
_cell.length_a   1.000
_cell.length_b   1.000
_cell.length_c   1.000
_cell.angle_alpha   90.00
_cell.angle_beta   90.00
_cell.angle_gamma   90.00
#
_symmetry.space_group_name_H-M   'P 1'
#
loop_
_entity.id
_entity.type
_entity.pdbx_description
1 polymer ?
#
loop_
_entity_poly.entity_id
_entity_poly.type
_entity_poly.pdbx_seq_one_letter_code
_entity_poly.pdbx_strand_id
1 'polypeptide(L)' 'MTSKSINLPIVFHFHQPVDQLDFIFDDVYEKSYGPLIDKIFEYSTVKITLHFSGNLLEWLLENKPEFIDKLKIMAS' A
#
# COMPACT_ATOMS: atom_id res chain seq x y z
N MET A 1 -15.15 -34.00 7.59
CA MET A 1 -14.47 -33.37 8.73
C MET A 1 -14.26 -31.90 8.37
N THR A 2 -14.85 -30.96 9.08
CA THR A 2 -14.58 -29.54 8.86
C THR A 2 -13.16 -29.24 9.32
N SER A 3 -12.28 -28.83 8.41
CA SER A 3 -10.91 -28.43 8.77
C SER A 3 -10.98 -27.27 9.77
N LYS A 4 -10.27 -27.36 10.89
CA LYS A 4 -10.09 -26.22 11.78
C LYS A 4 -9.33 -25.14 11.01
N SER A 5 -9.88 -23.93 10.95
CA SER A 5 -9.26 -22.76 10.33
C SER A 5 -8.99 -21.69 11.38
N ILE A 6 -7.95 -20.90 11.16
CA ILE A 6 -7.62 -19.70 11.94
C ILE A 6 -7.80 -18.50 11.02
N ASN A 7 -8.41 -17.43 11.53
CA ASN A 7 -8.47 -16.15 10.83
C ASN A 7 -7.11 -15.44 10.96
N LEU A 8 -6.54 -15.00 9.84
CA LEU A 8 -5.26 -14.29 9.80
C LEU A 8 -5.45 -12.91 9.17
N PRO A 9 -5.69 -11.85 9.96
CA PRO A 9 -5.68 -10.49 9.44
C PRO A 9 -4.24 -10.04 9.16
N ILE A 10 -4.01 -9.51 7.96
CA ILE A 10 -2.73 -8.92 7.55
C ILE A 10 -2.99 -7.46 7.22
N VAL A 11 -2.26 -6.55 7.88
CA VAL A 11 -2.44 -5.10 7.75
C VAL A 11 -1.09 -4.43 7.56
N PHE A 12 -1.00 -3.55 6.55
CA PHE A 12 0.16 -2.69 6.34
C PHE A 12 -0.20 -1.22 6.60
N HIS A 13 0.68 -0.54 7.32
CA HIS A 13 0.56 0.87 7.66
C HIS A 13 1.68 1.65 6.97
N PHE A 14 1.29 2.58 6.10
CA PHE A 14 2.17 3.43 5.31
C PHE A 14 2.05 4.86 5.83
N HIS A 15 3.18 5.44 6.24
CA HIS A 15 3.18 6.77 6.84
C HIS A 15 4.44 7.54 6.47
N GLN A 16 4.26 8.84 6.19
CA GLN A 16 5.32 9.83 6.16
C GLN A 16 4.91 11.04 7.00
N PRO A 17 5.80 11.58 7.84
CA PRO A 17 5.50 12.76 8.63
C PRO A 17 5.28 13.97 7.71
N VAL A 18 4.51 14.94 8.20
CA VAL A 18 4.45 16.27 7.56
C VAL A 18 5.85 16.90 7.52
N ASP A 19 6.09 17.74 6.52
CA ASP A 19 7.37 18.43 6.26
C ASP A 19 8.57 17.49 5.96
N GLN A 20 8.29 16.23 5.62
CA GLN A 20 9.31 15.32 5.12
C GLN A 20 9.86 15.78 3.75
N LEU A 21 11.12 15.46 3.46
CA LEU A 21 11.76 15.82 2.20
C LEU A 21 11.26 14.93 1.05
N ASP A 22 10.93 15.53 -0.10
CA ASP A 22 10.37 14.81 -1.27
C ASP A 22 11.20 13.60 -1.71
N PHE A 23 12.53 13.73 -1.71
CA PHE A 23 13.40 12.61 -2.11
C PHE A 23 13.31 11.42 -1.15
N ILE A 24 12.89 11.63 0.11
CA ILE A 24 12.67 10.55 1.07
C ILE A 24 11.35 9.83 0.76
N PHE A 25 10.31 10.54 0.34
CA PHE A 25 9.09 9.89 -0.15
C PHE A 25 9.39 9.00 -1.34
N ASP A 26 10.14 9.52 -2.31
CA ASP A 26 10.49 8.77 -3.52
C ASP A 26 11.37 7.56 -3.21
N ASP A 27 12.41 7.73 -2.37
CA ASP A 27 13.28 6.63 -1.96
C ASP A 27 12.52 5.49 -1.26
N VAL A 28 11.60 5.84 -0.36
CA VAL A 28 10.79 4.84 0.35
C VAL A 28 9.72 4.24 -0.56
N TYR A 29 9.17 5.01 -1.50
CA TYR A 29 8.25 4.48 -2.50
C TYR A 29 8.93 3.40 -3.35
N GLU A 30 10.10 3.70 -3.93
CA GLU A 30 10.83 2.80 -4.82
C GLU A 30 11.32 1.54 -4.09
N LYS A 31 11.72 1.67 -2.83
CA LYS A 31 12.27 0.55 -2.04
C LYS A 31 11.22 -0.27 -1.28
N SER A 32 10.04 0.29 -1.02
CA SER A 32 9.06 -0.31 -0.11
C SER A 32 7.64 -0.30 -0.69
N TYR A 33 7.06 0.88 -0.89
CA TYR A 33 5.62 0.98 -1.16
C TYR A 33 5.25 0.37 -2.51
N GLY A 34 5.96 0.75 -3.57
CA GLY A 34 5.76 0.23 -4.92
C GLY A 34 5.92 -1.29 -4.97
N PRO A 35 7.10 -1.85 -4.62
CA PRO A 35 7.34 -3.28 -4.68
C PRO A 35 6.35 -4.12 -3.86
N LEU A 36 5.96 -3.64 -2.68
CA LEU A 36 4.99 -4.33 -1.84
C LEU A 36 3.61 -4.37 -2.50
N ILE A 37 3.11 -3.23 -2.99
CA ILE A 37 1.80 -3.18 -3.65
C ILE A 37 1.80 -3.97 -4.96
N ASP A 38 2.88 -3.94 -5.73
CA ASP A 38 3.02 -4.76 -6.94
C ASP A 38 2.86 -6.24 -6.65
N LYS A 39 3.50 -6.73 -5.58
CA LYS A 39 3.35 -8.12 -5.16
C LYS A 39 1.97 -8.43 -4.62
N ILE A 40 1.36 -7.55 -3.84
CA ILE A 40 -0.02 -7.77 -3.38
C ILE A 40 -0.98 -7.85 -4.58
N PHE A 41 -0.79 -6.98 -5.58
CA PHE A 41 -1.61 -6.97 -6.80
C PHE A 41 -1.49 -8.27 -7.61
N GLU A 42 -0.30 -8.85 -7.70
CA GLU A 42 -0.07 -10.17 -8.32
C GLU A 42 -0.82 -11.32 -7.59
N TYR A 43 -1.02 -11.20 -6.28
CA TYR A 43 -1.63 -12.25 -5.43
C TYR A 43 -3.02 -11.84 -4.88
N SER A 44 -3.94 -11.49 -5.78
CA SER A 44 -5.30 -11.01 -5.45
C SER A 44 -6.18 -11.96 -4.62
N THR A 45 -5.79 -13.22 -4.44
CA THR A 45 -6.49 -14.17 -3.55
C THR A 45 -6.20 -13.93 -2.07
N VAL A 46 -5.13 -13.20 -1.73
CA VAL A 46 -4.76 -12.86 -0.36
C VAL A 46 -5.46 -11.57 0.06
N LYS A 47 -6.25 -11.63 1.14
CA LYS A 47 -6.96 -10.46 1.68
C LYS A 47 -6.04 -9.64 2.58
N ILE A 48 -5.86 -8.37 2.26
CA ILE A 48 -4.95 -7.46 2.98
C ILE A 48 -5.65 -6.13 3.21
N THR A 49 -5.43 -5.53 4.37
CA THR A 49 -5.86 -4.17 4.68
C THR A 49 -4.67 -3.22 4.55
N LEU A 50 -4.86 -2.11 3.84
CA LEU A 50 -3.85 -1.07 3.65
C LEU A 50 -4.31 0.22 4.31
N HIS A 51 -3.44 0.88 5.06
CA HIS A 51 -3.68 2.20 5.63
C HIS A 51 -2.57 3.17 5.20
N PHE A 52 -2.97 4.34 4.70
CA PHE A 52 -2.06 5.41 4.31
C PHE A 52 -2.34 6.67 5.13
N SER A 53 -1.30 7.32 5.66
CA SER A 53 -1.43 8.66 6.23
C SER A 53 -1.84 9.67 5.16
N GLY A 54 -2.63 10.70 5.53
CA GLY A 54 -3.12 11.70 4.58
C GLY A 54 -2.03 12.39 3.78
N ASN A 55 -0.99 12.90 4.46
CA ASN A 55 0.16 13.57 3.82
C ASN A 55 0.87 12.67 2.79
N LEU A 56 1.07 11.39 3.10
CA LEU A 56 1.60 10.42 2.14
C LEU A 56 0.66 10.21 0.95
N LEU A 57 -0.65 10.13 1.19
CA LEU A 57 -1.63 9.92 0.13
C LEU A 57 -1.69 11.10 -0.83
N GLU A 58 -1.61 12.34 -0.32
CA GLU A 58 -1.52 13.56 -1.12
C GLU A 58 -0.27 13.52 -2.03
N TRP A 59 0.89 13.20 -1.46
CA TRP A 59 2.11 13.06 -2.25
C TRP A 59 2.00 11.98 -3.33
N LEU A 60 1.40 10.81 -3.01
CA LEU A 60 1.20 9.72 -3.98
C LEU A 60 0.22 10.10 -5.10
N LEU A 61 -0.82 10.87 -4.79
CA LEU A 61 -1.78 11.36 -5.80
C LEU A 61 -1.11 12.26 -6.83
N GLU A 62 -0.20 13.12 -6.38
CA GLU A 62 0.51 14.06 -7.24
C GLU A 62 1.66 13.40 -8.01
N ASN A 63 2.45 12.55 -7.34
CA ASN A 63 3.73 12.07 -7.87
C ASN A 63 3.68 10.65 -8.44
N LYS A 64 2.72 9.80 -8.00
CA LYS A 64 2.61 8.39 -8.39
C LYS A 64 1.15 8.04 -8.77
N PRO A 65 0.52 8.73 -9.74
CA PRO A 65 -0.88 8.51 -10.09
C PRO A 65 -1.19 7.07 -10.52
N GLU A 66 -0.27 6.40 -11.22
CA GLU A 66 -0.43 4.99 -11.61
C GLU A 66 -0.49 4.03 -10.41
N PHE A 67 0.21 4.34 -9.32
CA PHE A 67 0.12 3.60 -8.07
C PHE A 67 -1.28 3.75 -7.46
N ILE A 68 -1.84 4.95 -7.47
CA ILE A 68 -3.20 5.19 -6.99
C ILE A 68 -4.24 4.47 -7.84
N ASP A 69 -4.09 4.45 -9.17
CA ASP A 69 -5.00 3.72 -10.04
C ASP A 69 -4.97 2.21 -9.77
N LYS A 70 -3.78 1.66 -9.49
CA LYS A 70 -3.64 0.28 -9.01
C LYS A 70 -4.39 0.05 -7.70
N LEU A 71 -4.27 0.94 -6.72
CA LEU A 71 -5.01 0.84 -5.46
C LEU A 71 -6.53 0.90 -5.66
N LYS A 72 -7.04 1.70 -6.61
CA LYS A 72 -8.47 1.74 -6.95
C LYS A 72 -8.96 0.39 -7.46
N ILE A 73 -8.18 -0.27 -8.31
CA ILE A 73 -8.48 -1.62 -8.82
C ILE A 73 -8.48 -2.64 -7.67
N MET A 74 -7.53 -2.53 -6.73
CA MET A 74 -7.47 -3.44 -5.58
C MET A 74 -8.64 -3.27 -4.61
N ALA A 75 -9.21 -2.06 -4.54
CA ALA A 75 -10.29 -1.73 -3.62
C ALA A 75 -11.70 -2.07 -4.17
N SER A 76 -11.82 -2.43 -5.46
CA SER A 76 -13.08 -2.83 -6.10
C SER A 76 -13.40 -4.30 -5.91
#